data_AF-A0A520XSS9-F1
#
_entry.id   AF-A0A520XSS9-F1
#
_cell.length_a   1.000
_cell.length_b   1.000
_cell.length_c   1.000
_cell.angle_alpha   90.00
_cell.angle_beta   90.00
_cell.angle_gamma   90.00
#
_symmetry.space_group_name_H-M   'P 1'
#
loop_
_entity.id
_entity.type
_entity.pdbx_description
1 polymer ?
#
loop_
_entity_poly.entity_id
_entity_poly.type
_entity_poly.pdbx_seq_one_letter_code
_entity_poly.pdbx_strand_id
1 'polypeptide(L)'
;MGFIIFVLIAMAFIAISAIQHDRITRTWKQAARTLGFRYDTNSSKPTLHGMANGRPVKVWVKRVGKNNHQTHYEVDFPVPIGPHLLVKREGGLSKMKRAVGLTDTQVGDHRFDELFDIRADDPAAATLFLTNERKAAMVTLAQLLPQVQISTKEIHLARRGIETDAQMLVSIVSRMVATAEILDAGPAPQAIDIPTPVEQVELPDNVFELDSLVPSDVPPALPVEFTLPSMADAVPEPQPEPLIEPEPEPVPAPAAELDAMPEPPEPETVAEPEPEPASDPAPAMVSVSISFEQDDVITDLLGSDRLGYEIDQRFDELYLGKQVRWSGTVEKLRPFRTDRDFGNTPGTRVTLLIGSLGDGRLVSQQVKAVVHLPEDADLHRGDPITFDGTLLRIDRYMRDIYVGNAFLWEHQQAG
;
A
#
# COMPACT_ATOMS: atom_id res chain seq x y z
N MET A 1 -39.72 -9.01 -35.24
CA MET A 1 -39.40 -8.97 -33.79
C MET A 1 -37.89 -9.01 -33.53
N GLY A 2 -37.14 -10.04 -33.98
CA GLY A 2 -35.70 -10.16 -33.69
C GLY A 2 -34.80 -9.00 -34.12
N PHE A 3 -35.03 -8.42 -35.31
CA PHE A 3 -34.24 -7.27 -35.80
C PHE A 3 -34.39 -6.01 -34.93
N ILE A 4 -35.61 -5.72 -34.45
CA ILE A 4 -35.88 -4.55 -33.60
C ILE A 4 -35.16 -4.70 -32.25
N ILE A 5 -35.15 -5.91 -31.68
CA ILE A 5 -34.43 -6.21 -30.43
C ILE A 5 -32.93 -6.01 -30.62
N PHE A 6 -32.35 -6.49 -31.73
CA PHE A 6 -30.92 -6.30 -32.02
C PHE A 6 -30.54 -4.82 -32.14
N VAL A 7 -31.35 -4.02 -32.85
CA VAL A 7 -31.11 -2.58 -32.99
C VAL A 7 -31.19 -1.85 -31.64
N LEU A 8 -32.17 -2.20 -30.79
CA LEU A 8 -32.28 -1.63 -29.44
C LEU A 8 -31.07 -1.98 -28.56
N ILE A 9 -30.59 -3.22 -28.61
CA ILE A 9 -29.40 -3.65 -27.88
C ILE A 9 -28.16 -2.89 -28.39
N ALA A 10 -27.98 -2.78 -29.71
CA ALA A 10 -26.87 -2.03 -30.29
C ALA A 10 -26.89 -0.55 -29.87
N MET A 11 -28.06 0.10 -29.90
CA MET A 11 -28.20 1.49 -29.43
C MET A 11 -27.91 1.63 -27.93
N ALA A 12 -28.36 0.68 -27.10
CA ALA A 12 -28.06 0.68 -25.67
C ALA A 12 -26.55 0.55 -25.41
N PHE A 13 -25.84 -0.33 -26.13
CA PHE A 13 -24.38 -0.44 -26.05
C PHE A 13 -23.66 0.84 -26.45
N ILE A 14 -24.09 1.48 -27.54
CA ILE A 14 -23.52 2.76 -28.00
C ILE A 14 -23.74 3.86 -26.93
N ALA A 15 -24.95 3.94 -26.37
CA ALA A 15 -25.28 4.91 -25.33
C ALA A 15 -24.46 4.71 -24.04
N ILE A 16 -24.32 3.47 -23.57
CA ILE A 16 -23.49 3.14 -22.40
C ILE A 16 -22.03 3.50 -22.65
N SER A 17 -21.51 3.19 -23.85
CA SER A 17 -20.14 3.52 -24.23
C SER A 17 -19.90 5.04 -24.24
N ALA A 18 -20.83 5.82 -24.77
CA ALA A 18 -20.76 7.29 -24.78
C ALA A 18 -20.78 7.87 -23.36
N ILE A 19 -21.70 7.40 -22.49
CA ILE A 19 -21.78 7.85 -21.09
C ILE A 19 -20.50 7.52 -20.32
N GLN A 20 -19.93 6.33 -20.53
CA GLN A 20 -18.66 5.97 -19.91
C GLN A 20 -17.51 6.87 -20.38
N HIS A 21 -17.45 7.18 -21.68
CA HIS A 21 -16.43 8.07 -22.22
C HIS A 21 -16.52 9.49 -21.66
N ASP A 22 -17.74 10.03 -21.54
CA ASP A 22 -17.98 11.34 -20.93
C ASP A 22 -17.57 11.37 -19.46
N ARG A 23 -17.90 10.31 -18.70
CA ARG A 23 -17.52 10.19 -17.29
C ARG A 23 -16.00 10.17 -17.13
N ILE A 24 -15.31 9.33 -17.90
CA ILE A 24 -13.83 9.26 -17.92
C ILE A 24 -13.25 10.64 -18.24
N THR A 25 -13.75 11.30 -19.28
CA THR A 25 -13.28 12.62 -19.69
C THR A 25 -13.46 13.67 -18.58
N ARG A 26 -14.61 13.69 -17.91
CA ARG A 26 -14.88 14.62 -16.79
C ARG A 26 -13.95 14.35 -15.60
N THR A 27 -13.79 13.08 -15.22
CA THR A 27 -12.88 12.65 -14.16
C THR A 27 -11.45 13.13 -14.43
N TRP A 28 -10.94 12.85 -15.63
CA TRP A 28 -9.56 13.19 -15.98
C TRP A 28 -9.34 14.69 -16.11
N LYS A 29 -10.28 15.45 -16.67
CA LYS A 29 -10.24 16.91 -16.68
C LYS A 29 -10.30 17.51 -15.26
N GLN A 30 -11.05 16.88 -14.36
CA GLN A 30 -11.08 17.31 -12.96
C GLN A 30 -9.72 17.08 -12.28
N ALA A 31 -9.13 15.88 -12.43
CA ALA A 31 -7.80 15.60 -11.90
C ALA A 31 -6.74 16.55 -12.50
N ALA A 32 -6.79 16.82 -13.80
CA ALA A 32 -5.92 17.78 -14.48
C ALA A 32 -5.96 19.16 -13.81
N ARG A 33 -7.17 19.68 -13.54
CA ARG A 33 -7.35 20.98 -12.88
C ARG A 33 -6.80 21.00 -11.46
N THR A 34 -7.04 19.94 -10.68
CA THR A 34 -6.54 19.84 -9.31
C THR A 34 -5.02 19.78 -9.26
N LEU A 35 -4.38 19.05 -10.19
CA LEU A 35 -2.93 18.91 -10.26
C LEU A 35 -2.23 20.08 -10.97
N GLY A 36 -2.98 20.99 -11.60
CA GLY A 36 -2.40 22.01 -12.49
C GLY A 36 -1.81 21.42 -13.78
N PHE A 37 -2.25 20.23 -14.20
CA PHE A 37 -1.75 19.52 -15.38
C PHE A 37 -2.58 19.84 -16.63
N ARG A 38 -2.00 19.59 -17.79
CA ARG A 38 -2.68 19.67 -19.08
C ARG A 38 -3.33 18.32 -19.41
N TYR A 39 -4.58 18.37 -19.86
CA TYR A 39 -5.30 17.22 -20.39
C TYR A 39 -5.19 17.24 -21.93
N ASP A 40 -4.57 16.22 -22.51
CA ASP A 40 -4.45 16.10 -23.96
C ASP A 40 -5.73 15.51 -24.56
N THR A 41 -6.26 16.18 -25.59
CA THR A 41 -7.46 15.78 -26.33
C THR A 41 -7.16 15.19 -27.70
N ASN A 42 -5.90 15.23 -28.15
CA ASN A 42 -5.50 14.79 -29.48
C ASN A 42 -5.43 13.26 -29.61
N SER A 43 -5.45 12.53 -28.49
CA SER A 43 -5.47 11.07 -28.48
C SER A 43 -6.83 10.54 -28.05
N SER A 44 -7.23 9.39 -28.63
CA SER A 44 -8.46 8.68 -28.25
C SER A 44 -8.43 8.13 -26.81
N LYS A 45 -7.33 8.33 -26.10
CA LYS A 45 -7.10 7.84 -24.75
C LYS A 45 -6.72 9.03 -23.86
N PRO A 46 -7.31 9.14 -22.66
CA PRO A 46 -7.04 10.28 -21.82
C PRO A 46 -5.57 10.26 -21.37
N THR A 47 -4.93 11.43 -21.46
CA THR A 47 -3.52 11.64 -21.10
C THR A 47 -3.39 12.95 -20.32
N LEU A 48 -2.68 12.92 -19.20
CA LEU A 48 -2.28 14.06 -18.39
C LEU A 48 -0.77 14.23 -18.48
N HIS A 49 -0.32 15.46 -18.59
CA HIS A 49 1.10 15.81 -18.45
C HIS A 49 1.23 17.17 -17.74
N GLY A 50 2.24 17.31 -16.91
CA GLY A 50 2.50 18.56 -16.19
C GLY A 50 3.76 18.49 -15.34
N MET A 51 3.95 19.51 -14.51
CA MET A 51 5.04 19.59 -13.55
C MET A 51 4.45 19.57 -12.14
N ALA A 52 4.97 18.70 -11.27
CA ALA A 52 4.66 18.70 -9.85
C ALA A 52 5.97 18.82 -9.06
N ASN A 53 6.09 19.88 -8.27
CA ASN A 53 7.31 20.18 -7.49
C ASN A 53 8.61 20.11 -8.32
N GLY A 54 8.57 20.68 -9.52
CA GLY A 54 9.71 20.70 -10.45
C GLY A 54 9.96 19.38 -11.20
N ARG A 55 9.12 18.35 -11.02
CA ARG A 55 9.24 17.06 -11.70
C ARG A 55 8.23 16.89 -12.82
N PRO A 56 8.64 16.42 -14.01
CA PRO A 56 7.70 16.02 -15.05
C PRO A 56 6.87 14.83 -14.58
N VAL A 57 5.56 14.94 -14.76
CA VAL A 57 4.62 13.86 -14.44
C VAL A 57 3.76 13.59 -15.65
N LYS A 58 3.56 12.31 -15.95
CA LYS A 58 2.72 11.84 -17.04
C LYS A 58 1.77 10.75 -16.54
N VAL A 59 0.51 10.85 -16.92
CA VAL A 59 -0.51 9.81 -16.65
C VAL A 59 -1.23 9.50 -17.95
N TRP A 60 -1.29 8.24 -18.38
CA TRP A 60 -1.94 7.89 -19.64
C TRP A 60 -2.57 6.50 -19.60
N VAL A 61 -3.49 6.25 -20.52
CA VAL A 61 -4.09 4.92 -20.69
C VAL A 61 -3.40 4.17 -21.83
N LYS A 62 -2.90 2.98 -21.54
CA LYS A 62 -2.40 2.02 -22.54
C LYS A 62 -3.39 0.87 -22.70
N ARG A 63 -3.53 0.34 -23.92
CA ARG A 63 -4.28 -0.90 -24.16
C ARG A 63 -3.29 -2.06 -24.06
N VAL A 64 -3.61 -3.07 -23.26
CA VAL A 64 -2.78 -4.26 -23.06
C VAL A 64 -3.62 -5.48 -23.46
N GLY A 65 -3.35 -6.03 -24.64
CA GLY A 65 -4.18 -7.10 -25.23
C GLY A 65 -5.51 -6.61 -25.82
N LYS A 66 -6.42 -7.54 -26.15
CA LYS A 66 -7.63 -7.24 -26.94
C LYS A 66 -8.62 -6.34 -26.20
N ASN A 67 -8.83 -6.58 -24.90
CA ASN A 67 -9.89 -5.92 -24.11
C ASN A 67 -9.41 -5.31 -22.78
N ASN A 68 -8.12 -5.34 -22.44
CA ASN A 68 -7.65 -4.74 -21.20
C ASN A 68 -7.02 -3.38 -21.45
N HIS A 69 -7.32 -2.45 -20.56
CA HIS A 69 -6.67 -1.15 -20.47
C HIS A 69 -5.90 -1.08 -19.16
N GLN A 70 -4.82 -0.31 -19.15
CA GLN A 70 -4.05 0.00 -17.96
C GLN A 70 -3.85 1.51 -17.90
N THR A 71 -3.99 2.08 -16.71
CA THR A 71 -3.61 3.46 -16.42
C THR A 71 -2.18 3.45 -15.91
N HIS A 72 -1.31 4.14 -16.63
CA HIS A 72 0.10 4.30 -16.30
C HIS A 72 0.33 5.66 -15.67
N TYR A 73 1.20 5.68 -14.67
CA TYR A 73 1.68 6.86 -13.97
C TYR A 73 3.20 6.84 -14.04
N GLU A 74 3.79 7.97 -14.38
CA GLU A 74 5.23 8.17 -14.53
C GLU A 74 5.59 9.51 -13.89
N VAL A 75 6.58 9.48 -13.00
CA VAL A 75 7.19 10.67 -12.40
C VAL A 75 8.66 10.62 -12.74
N ASP A 76 9.11 11.53 -13.58
CA ASP A 76 10.49 11.56 -14.07
C ASP A 76 11.44 12.24 -13.08
N PHE A 77 12.67 11.75 -13.05
CA PHE A 77 13.82 12.43 -12.48
C PHE A 77 14.54 13.18 -13.61
N PRO A 78 14.49 14.54 -13.64
CA PRO A 78 15.16 15.31 -14.69
C PRO A 78 16.67 15.04 -14.77
N VAL A 79 17.27 14.76 -13.62
CA VAL A 79 18.64 14.27 -13.47
C VAL A 79 18.54 12.88 -12.85
N PRO A 80 19.16 11.85 -13.45
CA PRO A 80 19.14 10.51 -12.87
C PRO A 80 19.66 10.51 -11.43
N ILE A 81 18.90 9.90 -10.53
CA ILE A 81 19.25 9.84 -9.11
C ILE A 81 20.06 8.58 -8.81
N GLY A 82 21.20 8.74 -8.15
CA GLY A 82 21.99 7.61 -7.65
C GLY A 82 22.61 6.71 -8.72
N PRO A 83 23.11 5.52 -8.31
CA PRO A 83 23.63 4.52 -9.23
C PRO A 83 22.50 3.84 -9.99
N HIS A 84 22.78 3.24 -11.16
CA HIS A 84 21.83 2.44 -11.92
C HIS A 84 21.17 1.37 -11.04
N LEU A 85 19.94 1.67 -10.63
CA LEU A 85 19.14 0.96 -9.65
C LEU A 85 17.73 0.76 -10.23
N LEU A 86 17.22 -0.45 -10.07
CA LEU A 86 15.84 -0.82 -10.37
C LEU A 86 15.28 -1.57 -9.17
N VAL A 87 14.22 -1.04 -8.58
CA VAL A 87 13.52 -1.62 -7.45
C VAL A 87 12.09 -1.94 -7.84
N LYS A 88 11.73 -3.22 -7.72
CA LYS A 88 10.39 -3.72 -8.03
C LYS A 88 9.84 -4.41 -6.81
N ARG A 89 8.59 -4.14 -6.45
CA ARG A 89 7.93 -4.91 -5.39
C ARG A 89 7.75 -6.36 -5.86
N GLU A 90 8.21 -7.31 -5.06
CA GLU A 90 7.88 -8.72 -5.32
C GLU A 90 6.47 -9.02 -4.84
N GLY A 91 5.63 -9.56 -5.74
CA GLY A 91 4.38 -10.20 -5.32
C GLY A 91 4.73 -11.51 -4.60
N GLY A 92 4.07 -11.83 -3.48
CA GLY A 92 4.41 -12.94 -2.58
C GLY A 92 4.48 -14.36 -3.18
N LEU A 93 4.16 -14.54 -4.46
CA LEU A 93 4.31 -15.79 -5.22
C LEU A 93 5.56 -15.83 -6.13
N SER A 94 6.33 -14.72 -6.23
CA SER A 94 7.43 -14.56 -7.20
C SER A 94 8.76 -15.13 -6.69
N LYS A 95 8.94 -15.26 -5.37
CA LYS A 95 10.15 -15.80 -4.73
C LYS A 95 10.45 -17.24 -5.13
N MET A 96 9.42 -18.01 -5.51
CA MET A 96 9.58 -19.41 -5.91
C MET A 96 10.26 -19.58 -7.29
N LYS A 97 10.53 -18.50 -8.04
CA LYS A 97 11.19 -18.54 -9.35
C LYS A 97 12.67 -18.13 -9.35
N ARG A 98 13.27 -17.82 -8.19
CA ARG A 98 14.67 -17.36 -8.06
C ARG A 98 15.73 -18.49 -8.25
N ALA A 99 15.46 -19.47 -9.11
CA ALA A 99 16.38 -20.56 -9.42
C ALA A 99 17.19 -20.35 -10.73
N VAL A 100 17.12 -19.18 -11.36
CA VAL A 100 17.79 -18.93 -12.66
C VAL A 100 18.52 -17.58 -12.67
N GLY A 101 19.74 -17.57 -12.12
CA GLY A 101 20.91 -16.89 -12.72
C GLY A 101 21.00 -15.36 -12.77
N LEU A 102 20.09 -14.57 -12.20
CA LEU A 102 20.22 -13.12 -12.13
C LEU A 102 20.45 -12.69 -10.67
N THR A 103 21.59 -12.03 -10.44
CA THR A 103 22.10 -11.63 -9.12
C THR A 103 21.21 -10.55 -8.51
N ASP A 104 20.37 -10.94 -7.54
CA ASP A 104 19.66 -10.03 -6.65
C ASP A 104 20.67 -9.33 -5.73
N THR A 105 20.58 -8.01 -5.60
CA THR A 105 21.49 -7.23 -4.75
C THR A 105 20.88 -7.08 -3.37
N GLN A 106 21.43 -7.77 -2.37
CA GLN A 106 21.02 -7.58 -0.97
C GLN A 106 21.59 -6.26 -0.45
N VAL A 107 20.73 -5.38 0.07
CA VAL A 107 21.15 -4.08 0.63
C VAL A 107 21.38 -4.13 2.13
N GLY A 108 21.32 -5.34 2.72
CA GLY A 108 21.63 -5.58 4.13
C GLY A 108 20.46 -5.26 5.07
N ASP A 109 19.27 -5.04 4.54
CA ASP A 109 18.04 -4.85 5.31
C ASP A 109 17.05 -5.94 4.94
N HIS A 110 17.03 -7.00 5.76
CA HIS A 110 16.22 -8.20 5.49
C HIS A 110 14.75 -7.86 5.22
N ARG A 111 14.16 -6.87 5.91
CA ARG A 111 12.75 -6.51 5.71
C ARG A 111 12.53 -5.83 4.37
N PHE A 112 13.48 -4.98 3.95
CA PHE A 112 13.43 -4.33 2.65
C PHE A 112 13.68 -5.32 1.51
N ASP A 113 14.71 -6.15 1.64
CA ASP A 113 15.06 -7.23 0.70
C ASP A 113 13.95 -8.28 0.58
N GLU A 114 13.12 -8.44 1.61
CA GLU A 114 11.96 -9.33 1.57
C GLU A 114 10.82 -8.77 0.70
N LEU A 115 10.68 -7.44 0.63
CA LEU A 115 9.58 -6.77 -0.08
C LEU A 115 9.91 -6.42 -1.53
N PHE A 116 11.20 -6.29 -1.85
CA PHE A 116 11.68 -5.77 -3.13
C PHE A 116 12.69 -6.68 -3.81
N ASP A 117 12.60 -6.80 -5.14
CA ASP A 117 13.67 -7.26 -6.04
C ASP A 117 14.51 -6.03 -6.40
N ILE A 118 15.78 -6.03 -6.00
CA ILE A 118 16.69 -4.90 -6.14
C ILE A 118 17.79 -5.29 -7.11
N ARG A 119 17.86 -4.54 -8.21
CA ARG A 119 18.90 -4.73 -9.22
C ARG A 119 19.72 -3.47 -9.32
N ALA A 120 21.02 -3.60 -9.08
CA ALA A 120 21.97 -2.51 -9.21
C ALA A 120 23.22 -2.96 -9.96
N ASP A 121 23.79 -2.05 -10.75
CA ASP A 121 25.08 -2.29 -11.42
C ASP A 121 26.25 -2.26 -10.41
N ASP A 122 26.13 -1.43 -9.36
CA ASP A 122 27.07 -1.31 -8.25
C ASP A 122 26.33 -1.48 -6.90
N PRO A 123 26.41 -2.66 -6.27
CA PRO A 123 25.83 -2.93 -4.96
C PRO A 123 26.25 -1.99 -3.85
N ALA A 124 27.52 -1.55 -3.85
CA ALA A 124 28.04 -0.68 -2.80
C ALA A 124 27.45 0.73 -2.92
N ALA A 125 27.43 1.28 -4.14
CA ALA A 125 26.78 2.54 -4.41
C ALA A 125 25.27 2.49 -4.12
N ALA A 126 24.60 1.37 -4.44
CA ALA A 126 23.17 1.19 -4.17
C ALA A 126 22.88 1.19 -2.67
N THR A 127 23.73 0.56 -1.87
CA THR A 127 23.59 0.52 -0.40
C THR A 127 23.76 1.92 0.20
N LEU A 128 24.73 2.70 -0.29
CA LEU A 128 24.91 4.11 0.12
C LEU A 128 23.74 5.00 -0.30
N PHE A 129 23.18 4.75 -1.50
CA PHE A 129 22.03 5.48 -2.00
C PHE A 129 20.75 5.16 -1.23
N LEU A 130 20.54 3.90 -0.83
CA LEU A 130 19.34 3.43 -0.13
C LEU A 130 19.42 3.68 1.38
N THR A 131 19.42 4.96 1.76
CA THR A 131 19.32 5.39 3.16
C THR A 131 18.02 4.88 3.81
N ASN A 132 17.98 4.83 5.15
CA ASN A 132 16.79 4.39 5.88
C ASN A 132 15.55 5.23 5.54
N GLU A 133 15.71 6.53 5.34
CA GLU A 133 14.62 7.43 4.94
C GLU A 133 14.07 7.08 3.56
N ARG A 134 14.95 6.85 2.57
CA ARG A 134 14.56 6.45 1.22
C ARG A 134 13.89 5.08 1.22
N LYS A 135 14.45 4.09 1.93
CA LYS A 135 13.83 2.77 2.11
C LYS A 135 12.43 2.88 2.71
N ALA A 136 12.24 3.68 3.77
CA ALA A 136 10.94 3.88 4.40
C ALA A 136 9.90 4.52 3.46
N ALA A 137 10.33 5.52 2.67
CA ALA A 137 9.48 6.16 1.66
C ALA A 137 9.04 5.15 0.57
N MET A 138 9.97 4.31 0.10
CA MET A 138 9.69 3.26 -0.89
C MET A 138 8.76 2.19 -0.35
N VAL A 139 8.96 1.72 0.89
CA VAL A 139 8.07 0.77 1.56
C VAL A 139 6.66 1.34 1.66
N THR A 140 6.52 2.59 2.12
CA THR A 140 5.23 3.27 2.25
C THR A 140 4.51 3.38 0.91
N LEU A 141 5.23 3.76 -0.14
CA LEU A 141 4.68 3.83 -1.50
C LEU A 141 4.25 2.45 -2.00
N ALA A 142 5.08 1.43 -1.81
CA ALA A 142 4.82 0.07 -2.28
C ALA A 142 3.65 -0.59 -1.55
N GLN A 143 3.47 -0.35 -0.25
CA GLN A 143 2.31 -0.84 0.51
C GLN A 143 0.99 -0.35 -0.10
N LEU A 144 0.95 0.93 -0.47
CA LEU A 144 -0.21 1.56 -1.08
C LEU A 144 -0.39 1.19 -2.56
N LEU A 145 0.72 1.03 -3.29
CA LEU A 145 0.77 0.84 -4.74
C LEU A 145 1.59 -0.41 -5.08
N PRO A 146 1.01 -1.63 -4.97
CA PRO A 146 1.76 -2.87 -5.09
C PRO A 146 2.47 -3.12 -6.42
N GLN A 147 2.11 -2.38 -7.47
CA GLN A 147 2.67 -2.52 -8.82
C GLN A 147 3.67 -1.42 -9.17
N VAL A 148 4.14 -0.66 -8.17
CA VAL A 148 5.13 0.41 -8.37
C VAL A 148 6.51 -0.18 -8.69
N GLN A 149 7.20 0.49 -9.61
CA GLN A 149 8.59 0.24 -9.99
C GLN A 149 9.34 1.55 -9.85
N ILE A 150 10.51 1.51 -9.25
CA ILE A 150 11.35 2.69 -9.01
C ILE A 150 12.67 2.45 -9.71
N SER A 151 13.07 3.40 -10.54
CA SER A 151 14.36 3.40 -11.21
C SER A 151 15.11 4.71 -10.96
N THR A 152 16.33 4.82 -11.46
CA THR A 152 17.08 6.08 -11.41
C THR A 152 16.49 7.19 -12.26
N LYS A 153 15.65 6.85 -13.24
CA LYS A 153 15.09 7.79 -14.22
C LYS A 153 13.65 8.18 -13.94
N GLU A 154 12.89 7.27 -13.35
CA GLU A 154 11.47 7.48 -13.09
C GLU A 154 10.93 6.58 -11.98
N ILE A 155 9.82 7.01 -11.38
CA ILE A 155 8.89 6.16 -10.65
C ILE A 155 7.74 5.81 -11.59
N HIS A 156 7.53 4.52 -11.83
CA HIS A 156 6.50 4.00 -12.74
C HIS A 156 5.47 3.17 -11.99
N LEU A 157 4.20 3.32 -12.35
CA LEU A 157 3.12 2.47 -11.87
C LEU A 157 2.17 2.15 -13.03
N ALA A 158 1.83 0.88 -13.19
CA ALA A 158 0.72 0.45 -14.03
C ALA A 158 -0.43 -0.04 -13.15
N ARG A 159 -1.66 0.40 -13.40
CA ARG A 159 -2.88 -0.12 -12.74
C ARG A 159 -3.85 -0.67 -13.78
N ARG A 160 -4.51 -1.78 -13.45
CA ARG A 160 -5.53 -2.38 -14.31
C ARG A 160 -6.76 -1.48 -14.41
N GLY A 161 -7.27 -1.30 -15.64
CA GLY A 161 -8.44 -0.49 -15.94
C GLY A 161 -8.11 0.96 -16.28
N ILE A 162 -9.15 1.71 -16.64
CA ILE A 162 -9.10 3.16 -16.78
C ILE A 162 -9.54 3.74 -15.45
N GLU A 163 -8.73 4.62 -14.85
CA GLU A 163 -9.10 5.26 -13.60
C GLU A 163 -10.32 6.17 -13.80
N THR A 164 -11.34 6.00 -12.96
CA THR A 164 -12.63 6.71 -13.06
C THR A 164 -12.88 7.65 -11.87
N ASP A 165 -11.99 7.64 -10.89
CA ASP A 165 -11.99 8.54 -9.74
C ASP A 165 -10.88 9.60 -9.85
N ALA A 166 -11.28 10.87 -9.80
CA ALA A 166 -10.36 12.01 -9.92
C ALA A 166 -9.49 12.15 -8.68
N GLN A 167 -10.02 11.84 -7.48
CA GLN A 167 -9.26 11.91 -6.24
C GLN A 167 -8.22 10.79 -6.16
N MET A 168 -8.55 9.62 -6.70
CA MET A 168 -7.58 8.53 -6.83
C MET A 168 -6.40 8.92 -7.72
N LEU A 169 -6.65 9.53 -8.90
CA LEU A 169 -5.58 10.06 -9.77
C LEU A 169 -4.67 11.05 -9.03
N VAL A 170 -5.28 12.04 -8.37
CA VAL A 170 -4.56 13.10 -7.63
C VAL A 170 -3.72 12.50 -6.51
N SER A 171 -4.31 11.60 -5.71
CA SER A 171 -3.63 11.00 -4.56
C SER A 171 -2.46 10.10 -4.96
N ILE A 172 -2.59 9.33 -6.06
CA ILE A 172 -1.49 8.50 -6.58
C ILE A 172 -0.34 9.40 -7.04
N VAL A 173 -0.63 10.41 -7.87
CA VAL A 173 0.39 11.35 -8.37
C VAL A 173 1.10 12.04 -7.20
N SER A 174 0.35 12.58 -6.24
CA SER A 174 0.91 13.30 -5.10
C SER A 174 1.84 12.41 -4.27
N ARG A 175 1.48 11.13 -4.06
CA ARG A 175 2.32 10.18 -3.33
C ARG A 175 3.58 9.82 -4.08
N MET A 176 3.49 9.58 -5.39
CA MET A 176 4.67 9.29 -6.21
C MET A 176 5.62 10.48 -6.23
N VAL A 177 5.11 11.71 -6.35
CA VAL A 177 5.92 12.94 -6.31
C VAL A 177 6.60 13.11 -4.95
N ALA A 178 5.87 12.93 -3.84
CA ALA A 178 6.45 13.02 -2.50
C ALA A 178 7.56 11.97 -2.27
N THR A 179 7.39 10.75 -2.76
CA THR A 179 8.46 9.74 -2.72
C THR A 179 9.64 10.15 -3.61
N ALA A 180 9.38 10.67 -4.81
CA ALA A 180 10.43 11.16 -5.71
C ALA A 180 11.25 12.30 -5.08
N GLU A 181 10.63 13.17 -4.30
CA GLU A 181 11.33 14.21 -3.54
C GLU A 181 12.31 13.64 -2.50
N ILE A 182 11.90 12.63 -1.74
CA ILE A 182 12.76 11.99 -0.73
C ILE A 182 13.91 11.23 -1.42
N LEU A 183 13.66 10.63 -2.57
CA LEU A 183 14.68 9.90 -3.33
C LEU A 183 15.72 10.82 -3.97
N ASP A 184 15.31 12.02 -4.38
CA ASP A 184 16.18 13.02 -5.03
C ASP A 184 16.79 14.00 -4.03
N ALA A 185 16.19 14.18 -2.85
CA ALA A 185 16.83 14.87 -1.74
C ALA A 185 18.18 14.19 -1.55
N GLY A 186 19.25 14.89 -1.93
CA GLY A 186 20.63 14.43 -1.70
C GLY A 186 20.74 13.98 -0.24
N PRO A 187 21.71 13.11 0.10
CA PRO A 187 21.85 12.63 1.47
C PRO A 187 21.74 13.85 2.38
N ALA A 188 20.63 13.95 3.13
CA ALA A 188 20.46 15.05 4.07
C ALA A 188 21.77 15.05 4.84
N PRO A 189 22.48 16.19 4.97
CA PRO A 189 23.72 16.22 5.71
C PRO A 189 23.37 15.59 7.03
N GLN A 190 23.78 14.33 7.22
CA GLN A 190 23.52 13.63 8.45
C GLN A 190 24.14 14.59 9.43
N ALA A 191 23.33 15.09 10.37
CA ALA A 191 23.88 15.78 11.51
C ALA A 191 24.89 14.76 12.03
N ILE A 192 26.15 14.94 11.66
CA ILE A 192 27.24 14.19 12.21
C ILE A 192 27.02 14.54 13.66
N ASP A 193 26.57 13.55 14.41
CA ASP A 193 26.54 13.60 15.85
C ASP A 193 28.03 13.63 16.18
N ILE A 194 28.64 14.80 15.95
CA ILE A 194 29.93 15.16 16.46
C ILE A 194 29.62 14.97 17.94
N PRO A 195 30.13 13.89 18.58
CA PRO A 195 29.96 13.78 20.00
C PRO A 195 30.38 15.15 20.52
N THR A 196 29.61 15.72 21.42
CA THR A 196 30.05 16.94 22.07
C THR A 196 31.02 16.48 23.16
N PRO A 197 32.34 16.35 22.96
CA PRO A 197 33.27 16.60 24.03
C PRO A 197 33.92 17.96 23.78
N VAL A 198 34.38 18.51 24.89
CA VAL A 198 35.12 19.76 25.04
C VAL A 198 34.22 20.97 25.31
N GLU A 199 33.81 21.04 26.57
CA GLU A 199 34.38 22.01 27.52
C GLU A 199 34.48 23.45 27.01
N GLN A 200 33.72 24.32 27.68
CA GLN A 200 33.74 25.77 27.54
C GLN A 200 35.17 26.30 27.55
N VAL A 201 35.75 26.50 26.36
CA VAL A 201 36.85 27.44 26.18
C VAL A 201 36.20 28.81 26.07
N GLU A 202 36.25 29.57 27.17
CA GLU A 202 35.93 31.00 27.17
C GLU A 202 36.82 31.69 26.12
N LEU A 203 36.21 32.09 25.00
CA LEU A 203 36.86 32.99 24.06
C LEU A 203 36.98 34.38 24.72
N PRO A 204 38.16 35.02 24.72
CA PRO A 204 38.28 36.41 25.15
C PRO A 204 37.52 37.35 24.20
N ASP A 205 36.84 38.34 24.78
CA ASP A 205 36.00 39.39 24.16
C ASP A 205 36.73 40.37 23.23
N ASN A 206 37.80 39.97 22.55
CA ASN A 206 38.54 40.88 21.69
C ASN A 206 38.97 40.26 20.36
N VAL A 207 38.87 41.13 19.36
CA VAL A 207 39.47 41.07 18.02
C VAL A 207 38.68 40.25 16.99
N PHE A 208 37.84 40.91 16.18
CA PHE A 208 38.20 41.31 14.82
C PHE A 208 37.04 42.05 14.15
N GLU A 209 37.17 43.37 14.10
CA GLU A 209 36.52 44.25 13.14
C GLU A 209 37.00 43.83 11.73
N LEU A 210 36.21 43.03 11.02
CA LEU A 210 36.45 42.74 9.60
C LEU A 210 35.48 43.58 8.77
N ASP A 211 35.59 44.90 8.94
CA ASP A 211 35.06 45.85 7.99
C ASP A 211 36.08 46.04 6.86
N SER A 212 35.59 46.27 5.64
CA SER A 212 36.35 46.75 4.48
C SER A 212 37.35 45.83 3.76
N LEU A 213 36.90 44.82 3.01
CA LEU A 213 37.55 44.42 1.74
C LEU A 213 36.54 43.80 0.74
N VAL A 214 35.77 44.65 0.05
CA VAL A 214 35.10 44.28 -1.21
C VAL A 214 35.71 45.13 -2.32
N PRO A 215 36.64 44.60 -3.15
CA PRO A 215 37.03 45.26 -4.37
C PRO A 215 35.89 45.17 -5.39
N SER A 216 35.29 46.32 -5.70
CA SER A 216 34.41 46.51 -6.86
C SER A 216 35.27 46.56 -8.12
N ASP A 217 35.42 45.44 -8.81
CA ASP A 217 35.83 45.42 -10.22
C ASP A 217 35.37 44.10 -10.86
N VAL A 218 34.09 44.07 -11.25
CA VAL A 218 33.55 43.03 -12.13
C VAL A 218 33.48 43.63 -13.54
N PRO A 219 34.32 43.20 -14.49
CA PRO A 219 34.26 43.69 -15.86
C PRO A 219 32.97 43.21 -16.56
N PRO A 220 32.44 43.98 -17.53
CA PRO A 220 31.22 43.62 -18.24
C PRO A 220 31.44 42.39 -19.13
N ALA A 221 30.54 41.41 -18.99
CA ALA A 221 30.54 40.17 -19.76
C ALA A 221 30.38 40.42 -21.26
N LEU A 222 31.23 39.79 -22.06
CA LEU A 222 31.14 39.77 -23.52
C LEU A 222 29.98 38.85 -23.98
N PRO A 223 29.30 39.18 -25.09
CA PRO A 223 28.27 38.32 -25.66
C PRO A 223 28.90 37.09 -26.32
N VAL A 224 28.53 35.90 -25.87
CA VAL A 224 28.90 34.62 -26.48
C VAL A 224 27.86 34.27 -27.53
N GLU A 225 28.23 34.40 -28.82
CA GLU A 225 27.46 33.87 -29.94
C GLU A 225 27.56 32.34 -29.97
N PHE A 226 26.45 31.66 -29.67
CA PHE A 226 26.31 30.22 -29.79
C PHE A 226 25.90 29.85 -31.21
N THR A 227 26.86 29.48 -32.07
CA THR A 227 26.59 28.80 -33.34
C THR A 227 26.31 27.31 -33.10
N LEU A 228 25.07 26.88 -33.35
CA LEU A 228 24.70 25.46 -33.33
C LEU A 228 25.21 24.74 -34.59
N PRO A 229 25.91 23.60 -34.46
CA PRO A 229 26.23 22.77 -35.62
C PRO A 229 24.96 22.05 -36.12
N SER A 230 24.68 22.23 -37.41
CA SER A 230 23.68 21.47 -38.16
C SER A 230 24.22 20.05 -38.38
N MET A 231 23.64 19.07 -37.69
CA MET A 231 23.87 17.66 -37.96
C MET A 231 22.62 17.08 -38.61
N ALA A 232 22.59 17.15 -39.94
CA ALA A 232 21.76 16.30 -40.77
C ALA A 232 22.57 15.02 -41.04
N ASP A 233 22.34 13.97 -40.26
CA ASP A 233 22.82 12.64 -40.61
C ASP A 233 21.67 11.63 -40.54
N ALA A 234 21.57 10.86 -41.61
CA ALA A 234 20.48 9.97 -41.94
C ALA A 234 20.50 8.74 -41.02
N VAL A 235 19.36 8.47 -40.38
CA VAL A 235 19.13 7.21 -39.66
C VAL A 235 18.84 6.12 -40.69
N PRO A 236 19.62 5.02 -40.74
CA PRO A 236 19.35 3.92 -41.67
C PRO A 236 18.11 3.12 -41.24
N GLU A 237 17.27 2.76 -42.21
CA GLU A 237 16.08 1.92 -42.00
C GLU A 237 16.45 0.52 -41.48
N PRO A 238 15.75 -0.01 -40.46
CA PRO A 238 16.00 -1.35 -39.93
C PRO A 238 15.50 -2.43 -40.90
N GLN A 239 16.36 -3.40 -41.20
CA GLN A 239 16.02 -4.59 -41.98
C GLN A 239 15.07 -5.51 -41.20
N PRO A 240 14.14 -6.22 -41.86
CA PRO A 240 13.16 -7.07 -41.21
C PRO A 240 13.80 -8.34 -40.62
N GLU A 241 13.49 -8.62 -39.35
CA GLU A 241 13.89 -9.84 -38.65
C GLU A 241 13.16 -11.09 -39.19
N PRO A 242 13.83 -12.26 -39.25
CA PRO A 242 13.25 -13.49 -39.76
C PRO A 242 12.18 -14.06 -38.83
N LEU A 243 11.05 -14.49 -39.41
CA LEU A 243 9.97 -15.22 -38.74
C LEU A 243 10.47 -16.57 -38.22
N ILE A 244 10.44 -16.74 -36.90
CA ILE A 244 10.66 -18.04 -36.23
C ILE A 244 9.33 -18.79 -36.21
N GLU A 245 9.30 -19.98 -36.82
CA GLU A 245 8.17 -20.92 -36.76
C GLU A 245 8.04 -21.51 -35.34
N PRO A 246 6.82 -21.58 -34.77
CA PRO A 246 6.62 -22.11 -33.42
C PRO A 246 6.75 -23.63 -33.38
N GLU A 247 7.54 -24.14 -32.43
CA GLU A 247 7.62 -25.56 -32.08
C GLU A 247 6.27 -26.10 -31.54
N PRO A 248 5.96 -27.38 -31.78
CA PRO A 248 4.70 -28.00 -31.36
C PRO A 248 4.61 -28.19 -29.83
N GLU A 249 3.45 -27.90 -29.28
CA GLU A 249 3.13 -28.05 -27.85
C GLU A 249 3.14 -29.53 -27.39
N PRO A 250 3.68 -29.84 -26.20
CA PRO A 250 3.70 -31.20 -25.68
C PRO A 250 2.32 -31.65 -25.17
N VAL A 251 1.97 -32.89 -25.52
CA VAL A 251 0.72 -33.57 -25.15
C VAL A 251 0.76 -33.96 -23.65
N PRO A 252 -0.31 -33.73 -22.87
CA PRO A 252 -0.32 -34.08 -21.44
C PRO A 252 -0.46 -35.60 -21.22
N ALA A 253 0.34 -36.13 -20.29
CA ALA A 253 0.30 -37.52 -19.85
C ALA A 253 -0.94 -37.83 -18.97
N PRO A 254 -1.37 -39.11 -18.85
CA PRO A 254 -2.57 -39.49 -18.14
C PRO A 254 -2.40 -39.43 -16.62
N ALA A 255 -3.47 -39.05 -15.93
CA ALA A 255 -3.56 -39.00 -14.48
C ALA A 255 -3.44 -40.41 -13.85
N ALA A 256 -2.54 -40.54 -12.88
CA ALA A 256 -2.43 -41.74 -12.05
C ALA A 256 -3.51 -41.72 -10.96
N GLU A 257 -4.22 -42.84 -10.83
CA GLU A 257 -5.12 -43.17 -9.73
C GLU A 257 -4.34 -43.20 -8.41
N LEU A 258 -4.81 -42.45 -7.41
CA LEU A 258 -4.31 -42.51 -6.04
C LEU A 258 -5.14 -43.51 -5.25
N ASP A 259 -4.47 -44.61 -4.90
CA ASP A 259 -4.92 -45.64 -3.98
C ASP A 259 -5.18 -45.13 -2.55
N ALA A 260 -6.23 -45.69 -1.96
CA ALA A 260 -6.48 -46.02 -0.56
C ALA A 260 -5.90 -45.12 0.56
N MET A 261 -6.81 -44.42 1.26
CA MET A 261 -6.57 -43.91 2.61
C MET A 261 -6.51 -45.07 3.62
N PRO A 262 -5.55 -45.07 4.57
CA PRO A 262 -5.60 -45.97 5.73
C PRO A 262 -6.62 -45.48 6.77
N GLU A 263 -7.34 -46.44 7.38
CA GLU A 263 -8.25 -46.23 8.51
C GLU A 263 -7.50 -45.71 9.76
N PRO A 264 -8.14 -44.83 10.56
CA PRO A 264 -7.59 -44.38 11.84
C PRO A 264 -7.69 -45.48 12.91
N PRO A 265 -6.67 -45.65 13.77
CA PRO A 265 -6.72 -46.62 14.87
C PRO A 265 -7.70 -46.20 15.97
N GLU A 266 -8.37 -47.20 16.55
CA GLU A 266 -9.28 -47.09 17.69
C GLU A 266 -8.55 -46.56 18.95
N PRO A 267 -9.21 -45.74 19.79
CA PRO A 267 -8.61 -45.23 21.01
C PRO A 267 -8.53 -46.30 22.10
N GLU A 268 -7.30 -46.61 22.52
CA GLU A 268 -7.03 -47.43 23.70
C GLU A 268 -7.49 -46.71 24.98
N THR A 269 -8.35 -47.39 25.73
CA THR A 269 -8.79 -47.07 27.09
C THR A 269 -7.59 -46.98 28.04
N VAL A 270 -7.20 -45.76 28.41
CA VAL A 270 -6.21 -45.52 29.47
C VAL A 270 -6.89 -45.57 30.82
N ALA A 271 -6.30 -46.38 31.71
CA ALA A 271 -6.76 -46.71 33.03
C ALA A 271 -6.89 -45.50 33.98
N GLU A 272 -7.87 -45.62 34.87
CA GLU A 272 -8.19 -44.80 36.02
C GLU A 272 -6.99 -44.69 37.00
N PRO A 273 -6.50 -43.49 37.35
CA PRO A 273 -5.46 -43.33 38.35
C PRO A 273 -6.06 -43.32 39.77
N GLU A 274 -5.45 -44.15 40.61
CA GLU A 274 -5.61 -44.26 42.06
C GLU A 274 -5.26 -42.92 42.77
N PRO A 275 -5.95 -42.54 43.86
CA PRO A 275 -5.74 -41.25 44.50
C PRO A 275 -4.48 -41.24 45.37
N GLU A 276 -3.49 -40.44 44.98
CA GLU A 276 -2.33 -40.08 45.81
C GLU A 276 -2.52 -38.73 46.54
N PRO A 277 -1.81 -38.51 47.66
CA PRO A 277 -2.27 -37.72 48.80
C PRO A 277 -2.03 -36.21 48.67
N ALA A 278 -2.83 -35.47 49.44
CA ALA A 278 -2.82 -34.02 49.57
C ALA A 278 -1.42 -33.43 49.69
N SER A 279 -1.01 -32.72 48.64
CA SER A 279 0.14 -31.84 48.61
C SER A 279 -0.33 -30.40 48.68
N ASP A 280 0.43 -29.59 49.42
CA ASP A 280 0.26 -28.16 49.76
C ASP A 280 -0.43 -27.26 48.71
N PRO A 281 -1.14 -26.21 49.15
CA PRO A 281 -1.78 -25.25 48.26
C PRO A 281 -0.71 -24.49 47.46
N ALA A 282 -0.61 -24.82 46.17
CA ALA A 282 0.08 -24.01 45.18
C ALA A 282 -0.55 -22.59 45.16
N PRO A 283 0.26 -21.52 45.05
CA PRO A 283 -0.25 -20.15 44.99
C PRO A 283 -1.19 -20.02 43.78
N ALA A 284 -2.40 -19.55 44.04
CA ALA A 284 -3.37 -19.23 43.00
C ALA A 284 -2.72 -18.30 41.97
N MET A 285 -2.51 -18.79 40.76
CA MET A 285 -2.21 -17.94 39.61
C MET A 285 -3.44 -17.07 39.37
N VAL A 286 -3.37 -15.84 39.87
CA VAL A 286 -4.33 -14.78 39.55
C VAL A 286 -4.22 -14.54 38.04
N SER A 287 -5.16 -15.08 37.27
CA SER A 287 -5.42 -14.64 35.90
C SER A 287 -5.85 -13.18 35.98
N VAL A 288 -4.91 -12.26 35.83
CA VAL A 288 -5.20 -10.84 35.64
C VAL A 288 -5.80 -10.71 34.25
N SER A 289 -7.13 -10.71 34.15
CA SER A 289 -7.85 -10.31 32.97
C SER A 289 -7.69 -8.80 32.81
N ILE A 290 -6.65 -8.39 32.08
CA ILE A 290 -6.48 -7.01 31.63
C ILE A 290 -7.62 -6.73 30.66
N SER A 291 -8.65 -6.02 31.12
CA SER A 291 -9.72 -5.52 30.27
C SER A 291 -9.18 -4.34 29.48
N PHE A 292 -9.19 -4.44 28.15
CA PHE A 292 -8.84 -3.32 27.28
C PHE A 292 -10.08 -2.45 27.08
N GLU A 293 -10.08 -1.25 27.67
CA GLU A 293 -11.16 -0.29 27.47
C GLU A 293 -11.21 0.17 26.00
N GLN A 294 -12.42 0.26 25.46
CA GLN A 294 -12.68 0.52 24.03
C GLN A 294 -12.03 1.83 23.55
N ASP A 295 -12.20 2.91 24.31
CA ASP A 295 -11.72 4.23 23.93
C ASP A 295 -10.18 4.33 23.96
N ASP A 296 -9.54 3.60 24.88
CA ASP A 296 -8.08 3.52 24.95
C ASP A 296 -7.50 2.85 23.71
N VAL A 297 -8.10 1.73 23.27
CA VAL A 297 -7.66 1.03 22.06
C VAL A 297 -7.87 1.88 20.81
N ILE A 298 -9.02 2.55 20.71
CA ILE A 298 -9.32 3.44 19.58
C ILE A 298 -8.34 4.62 19.54
N THR A 299 -8.09 5.26 20.68
CA THR A 299 -7.20 6.42 20.79
C THR A 299 -5.75 6.02 20.54
N ASP A 300 -5.31 4.89 21.10
CA ASP A 300 -3.95 4.40 20.93
C ASP A 300 -3.65 3.99 19.48
N LEU A 301 -4.57 3.28 18.81
CA LEU A 301 -4.33 2.78 17.46
C LEU A 301 -4.63 3.82 16.38
N LEU A 302 -5.69 4.62 16.53
CA LEU A 302 -6.21 5.46 15.47
C LEU A 302 -6.13 6.96 15.79
N GLY A 303 -5.51 7.31 16.92
CA GLY A 303 -5.17 8.69 17.29
C GLY A 303 -4.33 9.41 16.22
N SER A 304 -4.38 10.74 16.23
CA SER A 304 -3.73 11.60 15.22
C SER A 304 -2.20 11.62 15.25
N ASP A 305 -1.57 10.84 16.14
CA ASP A 305 -0.13 10.92 16.44
C ASP A 305 0.69 9.72 15.90
N ARG A 306 0.06 8.79 15.16
CA ARG A 306 0.76 7.60 14.64
C ARG A 306 0.81 7.56 13.12
N LEU A 307 1.97 7.21 12.59
CA LEU A 307 2.14 6.93 11.17
C LEU A 307 1.46 5.59 10.85
N GLY A 308 0.87 5.46 9.66
CA GLY A 308 0.00 4.33 9.34
C GLY A 308 0.63 2.96 9.59
N TYR A 309 1.93 2.78 9.33
CA TYR A 309 2.65 1.51 9.52
C TYR A 309 2.83 1.13 11.00
N GLU A 310 2.88 2.10 11.90
CA GLU A 310 3.02 1.88 13.34
C GLU A 310 1.74 1.30 13.93
N ILE A 311 0.59 1.61 13.33
CA ILE A 311 -0.72 1.12 13.75
C ILE A 311 -0.82 -0.40 13.58
N ASP A 312 -0.43 -0.91 12.42
CA ASP A 312 -0.49 -2.36 12.14
C ASP A 312 0.46 -3.13 13.06
N GLN A 313 1.70 -2.65 13.18
CA GLN A 313 2.71 -3.27 14.05
C GLN A 313 2.26 -3.28 15.51
N ARG A 314 1.74 -2.15 16.00
CA ARG A 314 1.28 -2.02 17.37
C ARG A 314 0.04 -2.87 17.66
N PHE A 315 -0.87 -2.97 16.69
CA PHE A 315 -1.99 -3.90 16.76
C PHE A 315 -1.51 -5.34 16.92
N ASP A 316 -0.59 -5.78 16.05
CA ASP A 316 -0.06 -7.14 16.08
C ASP A 316 0.69 -7.45 17.38
N GLU A 317 1.45 -6.50 17.92
CA GLU A 317 2.24 -6.68 19.14
C GLU A 317 1.39 -6.68 20.42
N LEU A 318 0.40 -5.78 20.52
CA LEU A 318 -0.29 -5.53 21.78
C LEU A 318 -1.72 -6.09 21.83
N TYR A 319 -2.40 -6.15 20.69
CA TYR A 319 -3.85 -6.32 20.63
C TYR A 319 -4.30 -7.57 19.87
N LEU A 320 -3.51 -8.09 18.94
CA LEU A 320 -3.85 -9.27 18.17
C LEU A 320 -4.09 -10.48 19.08
N GLY A 321 -5.22 -11.15 18.89
CA GLY A 321 -5.63 -12.32 19.67
C GLY A 321 -6.13 -11.99 21.09
N LYS A 322 -6.21 -10.72 21.48
CA LYS A 322 -6.75 -10.33 22.79
C LYS A 322 -8.28 -10.38 22.79
N GLN A 323 -8.83 -10.75 23.95
CA GLN A 323 -10.28 -10.70 24.20
C GLN A 323 -10.67 -9.27 24.58
N VAL A 324 -11.79 -8.81 24.05
CA VAL A 324 -12.36 -7.49 24.33
C VAL A 324 -13.85 -7.60 24.62
N ARG A 325 -14.36 -6.69 25.45
CA ARG A 325 -15.80 -6.45 25.63
C ARG A 325 -16.12 -5.03 25.22
N TRP A 326 -16.76 -4.87 24.07
CA TRP A 326 -17.03 -3.57 23.46
C TRP A 326 -18.52 -3.38 23.20
N SER A 327 -18.92 -2.13 23.00
CA SER A 327 -20.30 -1.74 22.71
C SER A 327 -20.36 -0.81 21.50
N GLY A 328 -21.44 -0.91 20.73
CA GLY A 328 -21.62 -0.10 19.53
C GLY A 328 -23.02 -0.20 18.94
N THR A 329 -23.28 0.60 17.91
CA THR A 329 -24.58 0.64 17.22
C THR A 329 -24.49 -0.06 15.87
N VAL A 330 -25.45 -0.94 15.58
CA VAL A 330 -25.48 -1.71 14.32
C VAL A 330 -25.72 -0.82 13.10
N GLU A 331 -24.75 -0.74 12.19
CA GLU A 331 -24.90 -0.02 10.92
C GLU A 331 -25.31 -0.93 9.76
N LYS A 332 -24.74 -2.14 9.69
CA LYS A 332 -24.94 -3.09 8.59
C LYS A 332 -24.88 -4.52 9.11
N LEU A 333 -25.72 -5.38 8.54
CA LEU A 333 -25.69 -6.83 8.76
C LEU A 333 -25.65 -7.53 7.41
N ARG A 334 -24.82 -8.56 7.29
CA ARG A 334 -24.80 -9.45 6.12
C ARG A 334 -24.50 -10.89 6.55
N PRO A 335 -25.42 -11.84 6.31
CA PRO A 335 -25.10 -13.25 6.47
C PRO A 335 -24.09 -13.70 5.42
N PHE A 336 -23.22 -14.62 5.78
CA PHE A 336 -22.22 -15.20 4.89
C PHE A 336 -22.00 -16.68 5.20
N ARG A 337 -21.63 -17.46 4.17
CA ARG A 337 -21.19 -18.86 4.33
C ARG A 337 -19.67 -18.98 4.40
N THR A 338 -18.99 -18.09 3.69
CA THR A 338 -17.53 -17.93 3.69
C THR A 338 -17.25 -16.43 3.60
N ASP A 339 -16.30 -15.94 4.37
CA ASP A 339 -15.84 -14.55 4.32
C ASP A 339 -14.31 -14.54 4.32
N ARG A 340 -13.73 -13.65 3.52
CA ARG A 340 -12.27 -13.57 3.39
C ARG A 340 -11.59 -13.21 4.72
N ASP A 341 -12.27 -12.43 5.55
CA ASP A 341 -11.74 -11.88 6.79
C ASP A 341 -12.03 -12.82 7.98
N PHE A 342 -13.08 -13.66 7.93
CA PHE A 342 -13.49 -14.57 9.02
C PHE A 342 -13.36 -16.08 8.71
N GLY A 343 -12.93 -16.43 7.49
CA GLY A 343 -12.72 -17.81 7.07
C GLY A 343 -14.00 -18.52 6.62
N ASN A 344 -14.03 -19.84 6.84
CA ASN A 344 -15.06 -20.73 6.30
C ASN A 344 -16.19 -21.07 7.28
N THR A 345 -16.22 -20.41 8.44
CA THR A 345 -17.29 -20.60 9.42
C THR A 345 -18.49 -19.74 9.01
N PRO A 346 -19.67 -20.33 8.74
CA PRO A 346 -20.85 -19.55 8.41
C PRO A 346 -21.28 -18.70 9.61
N GLY A 347 -21.81 -17.52 9.33
CA GLY A 347 -22.29 -16.60 10.36
C GLY A 347 -22.76 -15.28 9.78
N THR A 348 -22.95 -14.30 10.66
CA THR A 348 -23.41 -12.96 10.30
C THR A 348 -22.31 -11.94 10.53
N ARG A 349 -21.92 -11.24 9.46
CA ARG A 349 -20.99 -10.10 9.52
C ARG A 349 -21.78 -8.86 9.92
N VAL A 350 -21.47 -8.32 11.09
CA VAL A 350 -22.11 -7.12 11.63
C VAL A 350 -21.09 -5.99 11.66
N THR A 351 -21.44 -4.83 11.10
CA THR A 351 -20.64 -3.61 11.20
C THR A 351 -21.26 -2.69 12.24
N LEU A 352 -20.50 -2.38 13.28
CA LEU A 352 -20.90 -1.59 14.43
C LEU A 352 -20.15 -0.26 14.42
N LEU A 353 -20.84 0.84 14.69
CA LEU A 353 -20.20 2.11 15.04
C LEU A 353 -19.79 2.05 16.51
N ILE A 354 -18.49 2.07 16.78
CA ILE A 354 -17.93 1.95 18.15
C ILE A 354 -17.34 3.28 18.66
N GLY A 355 -17.10 4.26 17.79
CA GLY A 355 -16.60 5.55 18.25
C GLY A 355 -16.29 6.53 17.11
N SER A 356 -15.73 7.67 17.46
CA SER A 356 -15.24 8.68 16.52
C SER A 356 -14.01 9.37 17.09
N LEU A 357 -13.04 9.68 16.24
CA LEU A 357 -11.84 10.41 16.64
C LEU A 357 -12.04 11.93 16.46
N GLY A 358 -12.12 12.64 17.59
CA GLY A 358 -12.34 14.09 17.67
C GLY A 358 -13.80 14.50 17.90
N ASP A 359 -14.06 15.81 17.88
CA ASP A 359 -15.38 16.40 18.18
C ASP A 359 -16.40 16.25 17.03
N GLY A 360 -16.02 15.60 15.93
CA GLY A 360 -16.73 15.64 14.66
C GLY A 360 -17.67 14.45 14.43
N ARG A 361 -18.95 14.75 14.17
CA ARG A 361 -19.94 13.84 13.54
C ARG A 361 -19.64 13.51 12.06
N LEU A 362 -18.42 13.77 11.60
CA LEU A 362 -18.03 13.55 10.21
C LEU A 362 -17.81 12.06 9.98
N VAL A 363 -18.42 11.52 8.91
CA VAL A 363 -18.33 10.09 8.55
C VAL A 363 -16.87 9.64 8.39
N SER A 364 -15.96 10.54 7.99
CA SER A 364 -14.53 10.27 7.85
C SER A 364 -13.79 10.06 9.17
N GLN A 365 -14.41 10.37 10.32
CA GLN A 365 -13.79 10.23 11.64
C GLN A 365 -14.33 9.04 12.44
N GLN A 366 -15.35 8.36 11.93
CA GLN A 366 -15.98 7.21 12.58
C GLN A 366 -15.05 6.00 12.59
N VAL A 367 -15.08 5.26 13.70
CA VAL A 367 -14.37 4.00 13.89
C VAL A 367 -15.40 2.90 14.04
N LYS A 368 -15.20 1.80 13.31
CA LYS A 368 -16.17 0.71 13.23
C LYS A 368 -15.56 -0.60 13.69
N ALA A 369 -16.36 -1.42 14.37
CA ALA A 369 -16.03 -2.82 14.58
C ALA A 369 -16.75 -3.66 13.52
N VAL A 370 -16.02 -4.53 12.84
CA VAL A 370 -16.57 -5.57 11.98
C VAL A 370 -16.51 -6.87 12.76
N VAL A 371 -17.67 -7.38 13.13
CA VAL A 371 -17.81 -8.47 14.08
C VAL A 371 -18.42 -9.69 13.39
N HIS A 372 -17.87 -10.87 13.68
CA HIS A 372 -18.47 -12.15 13.32
C HIS A 372 -19.32 -12.69 14.46
N LEU A 373 -20.64 -12.70 14.27
CA LEU A 373 -21.62 -13.28 15.17
C LEU A 373 -22.21 -14.56 14.56
N PRO A 374 -22.77 -15.47 15.39
CA PRO A 374 -23.47 -16.65 14.89
C PRO A 374 -24.72 -16.28 14.06
N GLU A 375 -25.18 -17.22 13.22
CA GLU A 375 -26.23 -16.99 12.21
C GLU A 375 -27.61 -16.66 12.82
N ASP A 376 -27.83 -17.05 14.07
CA ASP A 376 -29.07 -16.89 14.82
C ASP A 376 -29.20 -15.57 15.59
N ALA A 377 -28.24 -14.65 15.44
CA ALA A 377 -28.30 -13.34 16.08
C ALA A 377 -29.44 -12.48 15.50
N ASP A 378 -30.53 -12.33 16.25
CA ASP A 378 -31.66 -11.45 15.90
C ASP A 378 -31.31 -9.98 16.20
N LEU A 379 -30.77 -9.29 15.19
CA LEU A 379 -30.28 -7.92 15.30
C LEU A 379 -30.81 -7.04 14.16
N HIS A 380 -31.17 -5.81 14.48
CA HIS A 380 -31.64 -4.82 13.54
C HIS A 380 -30.66 -3.64 13.42
N ARG A 381 -30.70 -2.98 12.27
CA ARG A 381 -29.91 -1.75 12.05
C ARG A 381 -30.40 -0.67 13.00
N GLY A 382 -29.46 -0.09 13.75
CA GLY A 382 -29.72 0.91 14.78
C GLY A 382 -29.72 0.37 16.21
N ASP A 383 -29.67 -0.96 16.39
CA ASP A 383 -29.67 -1.56 17.71
C ASP A 383 -28.33 -1.27 18.42
N PRO A 384 -28.35 -0.82 19.68
CA PRO A 384 -27.16 -0.80 20.52
C PRO A 384 -26.89 -2.22 21.05
N ILE A 385 -25.68 -2.71 20.84
CA ILE A 385 -25.27 -4.03 21.34
C ILE A 385 -23.96 -3.95 22.10
N THR A 386 -23.80 -4.86 23.06
CA THR A 386 -22.53 -5.15 23.72
C THR A 386 -22.13 -6.56 23.33
N PHE A 387 -20.86 -6.76 23.01
CA PHE A 387 -20.32 -8.04 22.59
C PHE A 387 -18.95 -8.28 23.23
N ASP A 388 -18.65 -9.56 23.43
CA ASP A 388 -17.31 -10.04 23.74
C ASP A 388 -16.75 -10.71 22.48
N GLY A 389 -15.44 -10.61 22.24
CA GLY A 389 -14.81 -11.29 21.12
C GLY A 389 -13.30 -11.10 21.05
N THR A 390 -12.68 -11.74 20.06
CA THR A 390 -11.22 -11.73 19.87
C THR A 390 -10.80 -10.80 18.74
N LEU A 391 -9.86 -9.90 19.02
CA LEU A 391 -9.29 -9.00 18.01
C LEU A 391 -8.48 -9.80 16.98
N LEU A 392 -8.84 -9.68 15.70
CA LEU A 392 -8.20 -10.44 14.61
C LEU A 392 -7.32 -9.58 13.70
N ARG A 393 -7.75 -8.35 13.42
CA ARG A 393 -7.09 -7.47 12.44
C ARG A 393 -7.56 -6.03 12.60
N ILE A 394 -6.79 -5.09 12.07
CA ILE A 394 -7.21 -3.72 11.84
C ILE A 394 -7.07 -3.33 10.36
N ASP A 395 -8.01 -2.54 9.86
CA ASP A 395 -7.88 -1.82 8.58
C ASP A 395 -7.83 -0.32 8.87
N ARG A 396 -6.60 0.21 8.93
CA ARG A 396 -6.33 1.61 9.27
C ARG A 396 -6.92 2.62 8.29
N TYR A 397 -7.11 2.25 7.02
CA TYR A 397 -7.62 3.16 6.00
C TYR A 397 -9.13 3.33 6.12
N MET A 398 -9.82 2.23 6.43
CA MET A 398 -11.27 2.22 6.64
C MET A 398 -11.66 2.53 8.09
N ARG A 399 -10.69 2.47 9.03
CA ARG A 399 -10.89 2.53 10.49
C ARG A 399 -11.82 1.42 10.98
N ASP A 400 -11.67 0.25 10.37
CA ASP A 400 -12.43 -0.95 10.70
C ASP A 400 -11.54 -1.87 11.57
N ILE A 401 -12.02 -2.24 12.76
CA ILE A 401 -11.39 -3.21 13.64
C ILE A 401 -12.16 -4.53 13.53
N TYR A 402 -11.47 -5.62 13.22
CA TYR A 402 -12.08 -6.92 13.00
C TYR A 402 -12.06 -7.75 14.28
N VAL A 403 -13.23 -8.24 14.68
CA VAL A 403 -13.43 -9.06 15.88
C VAL A 403 -14.06 -10.39 15.49
N GLY A 404 -13.37 -11.47 15.80
CA GLY A 404 -13.81 -12.85 15.58
C GLY A 404 -14.34 -13.50 16.84
N ASN A 405 -15.00 -14.64 16.66
CA ASN A 405 -15.55 -15.47 17.74
C ASN A 405 -16.40 -14.66 18.72
N ALA A 406 -17.17 -13.71 18.20
CA ALA A 406 -17.88 -12.80 19.06
C ALA A 406 -19.23 -13.38 19.48
N PHE A 407 -19.64 -13.02 20.69
CA PHE A 407 -20.93 -13.37 21.26
C PHE A 407 -21.56 -12.14 21.89
N LEU A 408 -22.88 -12.06 21.79
CA LEU A 408 -23.64 -10.98 22.40
C LEU A 408 -23.58 -11.13 23.92
N TRP A 409 -23.25 -10.04 24.60
CA TRP A 409 -23.33 -9.99 26.05
C TRP A 409 -24.79 -9.76 26.44
N GLU A 410 -25.48 -10.84 26.81
CA GLU A 410 -26.85 -10.76 27.28
C GLU A 410 -26.84 -10.08 28.67
N HIS A 411 -27.48 -8.91 28.78
CA HIS A 411 -27.76 -8.34 30.09
C HIS A 411 -28.66 -9.34 30.82
N GLN A 412 -28.09 -10.14 31.74
CA GLN A 412 -28.87 -10.71 32.83
C GLN A 412 -29.58 -9.52 33.50
N GLN A 413 -30.87 -9.36 33.20
CA GLN A 413 -31.72 -8.50 33.98
C GLN A 413 -31.66 -9.04 35.40
N ALA A 414 -30.96 -8.32 36.27
CA ALA A 414 -31.10 -8.51 37.71
C ALA A 414 -32.58 -8.29 38.03
N GLY A 415 -33.26 -9.37 38.39
CA GLY A 415 -34.63 -9.37 38.89
C GLY A 415 -34.76 -8.70 40.24
#